data_AF-A0A922AMQ3-F1
#
_entry.id   AF-A0A922AMQ3-F1
#
_cell.length_a   1.000
_cell.length_b   1.000
_cell.length_c   1.000
_cell.angle_alpha   90.00
_cell.angle_beta   90.00
_cell.angle_gamma   90.00
#
_symmetry.space_group_name_H-M   'P 1'
#
loop_
_entity.id
_entity.type
_entity.pdbx_description
1 polymer ?
#
loop_
_entity_poly.entity_id
_entity_poly.type
_entity_poly.pdbx_seq_one_letter_code
_entity_poly.pdbx_strand_id
1 'polypeptide(L)'
;MVTIQAYDKSLHPDPCGKSSCVKGVKAAMFYASLCLLVVGSSGVKGSLPALGADQFDRNDQKGEKLLASYFNWYLLSTTIGSMVGVTVVVWVSMNRDWYWGFLIGTVTAVVGFIFLAIGNPFYCFQPLGSSPIVKIAQVIVVAIRNRRLSIPTSPDELYEIDDEDRDPSEEKVPYTSQFRSLDKAAILLEGMTPKPWKACTVTQVEEVKILTRMLPIVGSTIILNTCMAQLQTFSVHQGYFMDPYICSFKFPTSSIPVIPLFFMSLLIPIYE
;
A
#
# COMPACT_ATOMS: atom_id res chain seq x y z
N MET A 1 6.67 21.04 -2.42
CA MET A 1 7.47 21.58 -1.30
C MET A 1 8.95 21.19 -1.41
N VAL A 2 9.30 19.90 -1.53
CA VAL A 2 10.71 19.45 -1.70
C VAL A 2 11.41 20.17 -2.86
N THR A 3 10.77 20.28 -4.04
CA THR A 3 11.32 20.96 -5.21
C THR A 3 11.63 22.44 -4.95
N ILE A 4 10.76 23.13 -4.19
CA ILE A 4 10.93 24.55 -3.84
C ILE A 4 12.11 24.70 -2.87
N GLN A 5 12.20 23.82 -1.86
CA GLN A 5 13.31 23.80 -0.92
C GLN A 5 14.64 23.46 -1.60
N ALA A 6 14.63 22.61 -2.64
CA ALA A 6 15.83 22.30 -3.42
C ALA A 6 16.27 23.46 -4.32
N TYR A 7 15.34 24.29 -4.80
CA TYR A 7 15.64 25.45 -5.63
C TYR A 7 16.21 26.63 -4.84
N ASP A 8 15.58 26.97 -3.71
CA ASP A 8 15.95 28.14 -2.92
C ASP A 8 17.11 27.83 -1.95
N LYS A 9 18.27 28.40 -2.27
CA LYS A 9 19.50 28.26 -1.46
C LYS A 9 19.33 28.80 -0.03
N SER A 10 18.41 29.74 0.21
CA SER A 10 18.13 30.26 1.55
C SER A 10 17.51 29.20 2.47
N LEU A 11 16.83 28.21 1.89
CA LEU A 11 16.15 27.12 2.59
C LEU A 11 17.05 25.88 2.78
N HIS A 12 18.28 25.90 2.27
CA HIS A 12 19.26 24.84 2.50
C HIS A 12 19.82 24.95 3.93
N PRO A 13 20.00 23.83 4.65
CA PRO A 13 20.68 23.85 5.93
C PRO A 13 22.15 24.26 5.73
N ASP A 14 22.69 25.00 6.68
CA ASP A 14 24.11 25.35 6.65
C ASP A 14 24.95 24.07 6.73
N PRO A 15 26.10 23.98 6.02
CA PRO A 15 26.93 22.80 6.04
C PRO A 15 27.48 22.60 7.45
N CYS A 16 26.94 21.62 8.17
CA CYS A 16 27.56 21.13 9.39
C CYS A 16 27.79 19.63 9.29
N GLY A 17 29.02 19.22 9.59
CA GLY A 17 29.43 17.82 9.62
C GLY A 17 28.87 17.05 10.82
N LYS A 18 27.65 17.35 11.26
CA LYS A 18 26.96 16.69 12.37
C LYS A 18 25.58 16.22 11.92
N SER A 19 25.12 15.08 12.44
CA SER A 19 23.82 14.49 12.10
C SER A 19 22.61 15.37 12.48
N SER A 20 22.74 16.29 13.45
CA SER A 20 21.66 17.17 13.93
C SER A 20 21.72 18.58 13.32
N CYS A 21 22.00 18.64 12.02
CA CYS A 21 22.29 19.91 11.34
C CYS A 21 21.07 20.73 10.95
N VAL A 22 19.98 20.05 10.63
CA VAL A 22 18.76 20.71 10.13
C VAL A 22 17.91 21.09 11.33
N LYS A 23 17.74 22.40 11.57
CA LYS A 23 16.98 22.92 12.72
C LYS A 23 15.92 23.94 12.30
N GLY A 24 14.92 24.10 13.15
CA GLY A 24 13.86 25.10 12.99
C GLY A 24 12.99 24.87 11.76
N VAL A 25 12.64 25.96 11.06
CA VAL A 25 11.69 25.95 9.94
C VAL A 25 12.18 25.11 8.76
N LYS A 26 13.50 25.08 8.49
CA LYS A 26 14.10 24.27 7.40
C LYS A 26 13.87 22.77 7.62
N ALA A 27 13.98 22.30 8.87
CA ALA A 27 13.72 20.91 9.24
C ALA A 27 12.23 20.58 9.14
N ALA A 28 11.38 21.44 9.71
CA ALA A 28 9.94 21.25 9.69
C ALA A 28 9.41 21.15 8.24
N MET A 29 9.85 22.05 7.35
CA MET A 29 9.47 21.98 5.94
C MET A 29 9.96 20.71 5.25
N PHE A 30 11.21 20.31 5.50
CA PHE A 30 11.78 19.09 4.92
C PHE A 30 10.99 17.85 5.35
N TYR A 31 10.80 17.63 6.65
CA TYR A 31 10.06 16.47 7.15
C TYR A 31 8.58 16.50 6.76
N ALA A 32 7.90 17.66 6.83
CA ALA A 32 6.52 17.78 6.37
C ALA A 32 6.39 17.41 4.89
N SER A 33 7.33 17.86 4.06
CA SER A 33 7.32 17.55 2.63
C SER A 33 7.57 16.07 2.33
N LEU A 34 8.43 15.40 3.11
CA LEU A 34 8.62 13.96 3.02
C LEU A 34 7.37 13.19 3.47
N CYS A 35 6.72 13.61 4.56
CA CYS A 35 5.47 13.01 5.01
C CYS A 35 4.37 13.12 3.95
N LEU A 36 4.21 14.30 3.34
CA LEU A 36 3.25 14.51 2.25
C LEU A 36 3.57 13.64 1.03
N LEU A 37 4.84 13.49 0.67
CA LEU A 37 5.27 12.62 -0.42
C LEU A 37 4.95 11.15 -0.13
N VAL A 38 5.20 10.69 1.11
CA VAL A 38 4.89 9.32 1.54
C VAL A 38 3.38 9.08 1.49
N VAL A 39 2.56 9.99 2.04
CA VAL A 39 1.09 9.87 2.02
C VAL A 39 0.57 9.83 0.58
N GLY A 40 1.00 10.76 -0.27
CA GLY A 40 0.59 10.82 -1.67
C GLY A 40 1.00 9.56 -2.46
N SER A 41 2.26 9.13 -2.34
CA SER A 41 2.76 7.95 -3.05
C SER A 41 2.09 6.67 -2.57
N SER A 42 1.81 6.54 -1.27
CA SER A 42 1.18 5.34 -0.70
C SER A 42 -0.28 5.25 -1.10
N GLY A 43 -0.99 6.39 -1.11
CA GLY A 43 -2.37 6.48 -1.57
C GLY A 43 -2.50 6.00 -3.01
N VAL A 44 -1.69 6.55 -3.92
CA VAL A 44 -1.71 6.15 -5.34
C VAL A 44 -1.36 4.68 -5.52
N LYS A 45 -0.33 4.17 -4.83
CA LYS A 45 0.07 2.75 -4.93
C LYS A 45 -1.01 1.79 -4.42
N GLY A 46 -1.79 2.18 -3.43
CA GLY A 46 -2.88 1.37 -2.89
C GLY A 46 -4.16 1.42 -3.73
N SER A 47 -4.49 2.59 -4.31
CA SER A 47 -5.76 2.78 -5.01
C SER A 47 -5.71 2.49 -6.51
N LEU A 48 -4.58 2.74 -7.18
CA LEU A 48 -4.50 2.66 -8.64
C LEU A 48 -4.67 1.23 -9.18
N PRO A 49 -4.04 0.19 -8.61
CA PRO A 49 -4.24 -1.18 -9.08
C PRO A 49 -5.67 -1.67 -8.84
N ALA A 50 -6.27 -1.27 -7.71
CA ALA A 50 -7.67 -1.58 -7.40
C ALA A 50 -8.62 -0.93 -8.41
N LEU A 51 -8.45 0.37 -8.69
CA LEU A 51 -9.25 1.08 -9.70
C LEU A 51 -9.16 0.41 -11.08
N GLY A 52 -7.97 -0.02 -11.49
CA GLY A 52 -7.79 -0.71 -12.76
C GLY A 52 -8.38 -2.13 -12.78
N ALA A 53 -8.30 -2.85 -11.66
CA ALA A 53 -8.93 -4.16 -11.51
C ALA A 53 -10.46 -4.08 -11.59
N ASP A 54 -11.05 -3.03 -11.01
CA ASP A 54 -12.50 -2.79 -11.03
C ASP A 54 -13.08 -2.54 -12.43
N GLN A 55 -12.23 -2.31 -13.45
CA GLN A 55 -12.66 -2.13 -14.83
C GLN A 55 -13.00 -3.44 -15.54
N PHE A 56 -12.60 -4.59 -14.98
CA PHE A 56 -12.79 -5.90 -15.59
C PHE A 56 -13.85 -6.69 -14.84
N ASP A 57 -14.79 -7.30 -15.57
CA ASP A 57 -15.79 -8.19 -14.98
C ASP A 57 -15.14 -9.54 -14.61
N ARG A 58 -15.32 -9.98 -13.36
CA ARG A 58 -14.77 -11.24 -12.83
C ARG A 58 -15.65 -12.44 -13.17
N ASN A 59 -16.90 -12.22 -13.57
CA ASN A 59 -17.83 -13.29 -13.89
C ASN A 59 -17.69 -13.82 -15.33
N ASP A 60 -16.90 -13.14 -16.17
CA ASP A 60 -16.60 -13.57 -17.54
C ASP A 60 -15.17 -14.13 -17.63
N GLN A 61 -15.02 -15.31 -18.23
CA GLN A 61 -13.74 -15.97 -18.44
C GLN A 61 -12.77 -15.12 -19.29
N LYS A 62 -13.31 -14.25 -20.18
CA LYS A 62 -12.49 -13.29 -20.93
C LYS A 62 -12.02 -12.15 -20.04
N GLY A 63 -12.87 -11.68 -19.12
CA GLY A 63 -12.55 -10.62 -18.16
C GLY A 63 -11.43 -11.03 -17.21
N GLU A 64 -11.45 -12.27 -16.70
CA GLU A 64 -10.36 -12.80 -15.85
C GLU A 64 -8.99 -12.82 -16.56
N LYS A 65 -8.95 -13.23 -17.84
CA LYS A 65 -7.71 -13.23 -18.64
C LYS A 65 -7.18 -11.82 -18.87
N LEU A 66 -8.08 -10.87 -19.17
CA LEU A 66 -7.72 -9.47 -19.35
C LEU A 66 -7.24 -8.83 -18.04
N LEU A 67 -7.83 -9.20 -16.91
CA LEU A 67 -7.41 -8.76 -15.59
C LEU A 67 -5.99 -9.24 -15.24
N ALA A 68 -5.67 -10.50 -15.52
CA ALA A 68 -4.32 -11.03 -15.34
C ALA A 68 -3.31 -10.27 -16.22
N SER A 69 -3.62 -10.09 -17.50
CA SER A 69 -2.78 -9.32 -18.43
C SER A 69 -2.59 -7.86 -18.00
N TYR A 70 -3.63 -7.23 -17.44
CA TYR A 70 -3.55 -5.90 -16.86
C TYR A 70 -2.52 -5.83 -15.73
N PHE A 71 -2.56 -6.76 -14.77
CA PHE A 71 -1.60 -6.78 -13.66
C PHE A 71 -0.17 -7.00 -14.16
N ASN A 72 0.02 -7.83 -15.18
CA ASN A 72 1.35 -8.06 -15.71
C ASN A 72 1.89 -6.82 -16.44
N TRP A 73 1.08 -6.16 -17.27
CA TRP A 73 1.44 -4.88 -17.90
C TRP A 73 1.70 -3.79 -16.87
N TYR A 74 0.92 -3.75 -15.78
CA TYR A 74 1.13 -2.83 -14.67
C TYR A 74 2.49 -3.09 -13.99
N LEU A 75 2.83 -4.35 -13.68
CA LEU A 75 4.11 -4.72 -13.10
C LEU A 75 5.29 -4.41 -14.03
N LEU A 76 5.15 -4.68 -15.33
CA LEU A 76 6.17 -4.36 -16.31
C LEU A 76 6.39 -2.84 -16.41
N SER A 77 5.32 -2.07 -16.58
CA SER A 77 5.39 -0.61 -16.68
C SER A 77 5.96 0.04 -15.42
N THR A 78 5.60 -0.45 -14.24
CA THR A 78 6.13 0.07 -12.96
C THR A 78 7.60 -0.29 -12.76
N THR A 79 8.03 -1.47 -13.21
CA THR A 79 9.44 -1.89 -13.17
C THR A 79 10.29 -1.04 -14.11
N ILE A 80 9.87 -0.85 -15.36
CA ILE A 80 10.55 0.01 -16.34
C ILE A 80 10.60 1.45 -15.84
N GLY A 81 9.48 1.99 -15.34
CA GLY A 81 9.44 3.34 -14.76
C GLY A 81 10.40 3.49 -13.57
N SER A 82 10.49 2.48 -12.71
CA SER A 82 11.44 2.46 -11.59
C SER A 82 12.89 2.43 -12.08
N MET A 83 13.20 1.65 -13.12
CA MET A 83 14.53 1.63 -13.74
C MET A 83 14.92 3.01 -14.28
N VAL A 84 14.04 3.66 -15.04
CA VAL A 84 14.29 5.03 -15.55
C VAL A 84 14.48 6.02 -14.40
N GLY A 85 13.68 5.89 -13.33
CA GLY A 85 13.79 6.71 -12.13
C GLY A 85 15.16 6.57 -11.46
N VAL A 86 15.60 5.35 -11.13
CA VAL A 86 16.88 5.13 -10.42
C VAL A 86 18.10 5.40 -11.29
N THR A 87 17.96 5.45 -12.61
CA THR A 87 19.07 5.72 -13.55
C THR A 87 19.08 7.18 -13.99
N VAL A 88 18.15 7.57 -14.87
CA VAL A 88 18.13 8.88 -15.53
C VAL A 88 17.87 9.99 -14.52
N VAL A 89 16.86 9.85 -13.67
CA VAL A 89 16.48 10.91 -12.72
C VAL A 89 17.55 11.06 -11.64
N VAL A 90 18.10 9.96 -11.13
CA VAL A 90 19.22 10.01 -10.16
C VAL A 90 20.46 10.62 -10.78
N TRP A 91 20.79 10.27 -12.03
CA TRP A 91 21.92 10.87 -12.74
C TRP A 91 21.76 12.39 -12.89
N VAL A 92 20.58 12.86 -13.30
CA VAL A 92 20.29 14.31 -13.37
C VAL A 92 20.41 14.95 -11.98
N SER A 93 19.88 14.30 -10.95
CA SER A 93 19.91 14.81 -9.57
C SER A 93 21.34 14.95 -9.04
N MET A 94 22.24 14.05 -9.45
CA MET A 94 23.61 13.98 -8.94
C MET A 94 24.62 14.77 -9.76
N ASN A 95 24.39 14.95 -11.06
CA ASN A 95 25.33 15.63 -11.95
C ASN A 95 24.97 17.10 -12.24
N ARG A 96 23.69 17.48 -12.14
CA ARG A 96 23.23 18.87 -12.34
C ARG A 96 22.96 19.51 -10.99
N ASP A 97 21.80 19.21 -10.41
CA ASP A 97 21.35 19.66 -9.10
C ASP A 97 20.13 18.83 -8.69
N TRP A 98 19.91 18.66 -7.38
CA TRP A 98 18.75 17.96 -6.82
C TRP A 98 17.41 18.56 -7.25
N TYR A 99 17.37 19.88 -7.48
CA TYR A 99 16.19 20.58 -7.97
C TYR A 99 15.64 19.97 -9.26
N TRP A 100 16.50 19.68 -10.24
CA TRP A 100 16.07 19.15 -11.54
C TRP A 100 15.46 17.75 -11.41
N GLY A 101 16.02 16.91 -10.54
CA GLY A 101 15.45 15.60 -10.24
C GLY A 101 14.04 15.68 -9.64
N PHE A 102 13.86 16.51 -8.62
CA PHE A 102 12.55 16.71 -7.99
C PHE A 102 11.54 17.38 -8.93
N LEU A 103 12.00 18.28 -9.80
CA LEU A 103 11.15 18.91 -10.81
C LEU A 103 10.63 17.89 -11.81
N ILE A 104 11.50 17.04 -12.36
CA ILE A 104 11.10 15.95 -13.28
C ILE A 104 10.04 15.07 -12.61
N GLY A 105 10.27 14.63 -11.36
CA GLY A 105 9.30 13.82 -10.63
C GLY A 105 7.95 14.53 -10.43
N THR A 106 7.98 15.84 -10.12
CA THR A 106 6.77 16.65 -9.95
C THR A 106 5.98 16.77 -11.26
N VAL A 107 6.66 17.09 -12.37
CA VAL A 107 6.03 17.23 -13.68
C VAL A 107 5.41 15.90 -14.13
N THR A 108 6.14 14.79 -14.01
CA THR A 108 5.63 13.46 -14.37
C THR A 108 4.41 13.08 -13.55
N ALA A 109 4.39 13.38 -12.24
CA ALA A 109 3.24 13.13 -11.39
C ALA A 109 2.00 13.97 -11.80
N VAL A 110 2.20 15.25 -12.12
CA VAL A 110 1.11 16.14 -12.59
C VAL A 110 0.57 15.64 -13.93
N VAL A 111 1.44 15.27 -14.87
CA VAL A 111 1.04 14.72 -16.17
C VAL A 111 0.25 13.42 -15.96
N GLY A 112 0.73 12.51 -15.13
CA GLY A 112 0.01 11.27 -14.79
C GLY A 112 -1.37 11.53 -14.19
N PHE A 113 -1.48 12.52 -13.29
CA PHE A 113 -2.77 12.92 -12.72
C PHE A 113 -3.72 13.49 -13.78
N ILE A 114 -3.23 14.31 -14.70
CA ILE A 114 -4.03 14.85 -15.81
C ILE A 114 -4.56 13.71 -16.69
N PHE A 115 -3.73 12.72 -17.02
CA PHE A 115 -4.18 11.54 -17.77
C PHE A 115 -5.27 10.75 -17.04
N LEU A 116 -5.13 10.55 -15.73
CA LEU A 116 -6.18 9.91 -14.92
C LEU A 116 -7.47 10.74 -14.89
N ALA A 117 -7.36 12.06 -14.75
CA ALA A 117 -8.53 12.94 -14.73
C ALA A 117 -9.28 12.96 -16.07
N ILE A 118 -8.57 12.94 -17.19
CA ILE A 118 -9.16 12.84 -18.55
C ILE A 118 -9.86 11.50 -18.74
N GLY A 119 -9.38 10.43 -18.11
CA GLY A 119 -9.98 9.10 -18.15
C GLY A 119 -11.27 8.94 -17.35
N ASN A 120 -11.62 9.89 -16.48
CA ASN A 120 -12.78 9.83 -15.60
C ASN A 120 -14.12 9.40 -16.25
N PRO A 121 -14.53 9.90 -17.43
CA PRO A 121 -15.78 9.46 -18.07
C PRO A 121 -15.75 8.00 -18.58
N PHE A 122 -14.59 7.37 -18.64
CA PHE A 122 -14.42 5.98 -19.08
C PHE A 122 -14.32 4.98 -17.93
N TYR A 123 -14.27 5.45 -16.69
CA TYR A 123 -14.11 4.57 -15.52
C TYR A 123 -15.45 3.98 -15.07
N CYS A 124 -15.46 2.68 -14.86
CA CYS A 124 -16.49 1.97 -14.13
C CYS A 124 -16.23 2.14 -12.63
N PHE A 125 -17.24 2.64 -11.90
CA PHE A 125 -17.19 2.80 -10.45
C PHE A 125 -18.00 1.69 -9.79
N GLN A 126 -17.34 0.87 -8.98
CA GLN A 126 -18.00 -0.09 -8.09
C GLN A 126 -18.79 0.67 -6.99
N PRO A 127 -19.95 0.15 -6.55
CA PRO A 127 -20.69 0.74 -5.45
C PRO A 127 -19.83 0.74 -4.17
N LEU A 128 -19.97 1.79 -3.35
CA LEU A 128 -19.21 1.90 -2.11
C LEU A 128 -19.65 0.81 -1.13
N GLY A 129 -18.82 -0.22 -0.97
CA GLY A 129 -18.99 -1.21 0.09
C GLY A 129 -18.69 -0.63 1.48
N SER A 130 -19.13 -1.34 2.52
CA SER A 130 -18.77 -1.02 3.90
C SER A 130 -17.26 -1.15 4.14
N SER A 131 -16.66 -0.22 4.89
CA SER A 131 -15.21 -0.22 5.13
C SER A 131 -14.77 -1.47 5.92
N PRO A 132 -13.83 -2.29 5.41
CA PRO A 132 -13.33 -3.46 6.12
C PRO A 132 -12.70 -3.12 7.48
N ILE A 133 -12.03 -1.96 7.59
CA ILE A 133 -11.43 -1.48 8.84
C ILE A 133 -12.51 -1.20 9.88
N VAL A 134 -13.64 -0.64 9.46
CA VAL A 134 -14.79 -0.38 10.36
C VAL A 134 -15.40 -1.70 10.81
N LYS A 135 -15.57 -2.69 9.93
CA LYS A 135 -16.03 -4.04 10.28
C LYS A 135 -15.12 -4.70 11.33
N ILE A 136 -13.80 -4.65 11.13
CA ILE A 136 -12.81 -5.18 12.09
C ILE A 136 -12.92 -4.46 13.44
N ALA A 137 -12.99 -3.12 13.43
CA ALA A 137 -13.12 -2.32 14.64
C ALA A 137 -14.43 -2.62 15.39
N GLN A 138 -15.54 -2.80 14.68
CA GLN A 138 -16.82 -3.20 15.26
C GLN A 138 -16.71 -4.54 15.98
N VAL A 139 -16.20 -5.58 15.32
CA VAL A 139 -16.05 -6.91 15.93
C VAL A 139 -15.18 -6.86 17.18
N ILE A 140 -14.03 -6.17 17.13
CA ILE A 140 -13.14 -6.04 18.29
C ILE A 140 -13.84 -5.30 19.44
N VAL A 141 -14.47 -4.15 19.17
CA VAL A 141 -15.14 -3.35 20.19
C VAL A 141 -16.32 -4.09 20.82
N VAL A 142 -17.16 -4.74 20.01
CA VAL A 142 -18.32 -5.49 20.50
C VAL A 142 -17.85 -6.75 21.27
N ALA A 143 -16.83 -7.47 20.80
CA ALA A 143 -16.26 -8.60 21.53
C ALA A 143 -15.72 -8.20 22.92
N ILE A 144 -15.04 -7.04 23.01
CA ILE A 144 -14.52 -6.50 24.28
C ILE A 144 -15.69 -6.09 25.19
N ARG A 145 -16.71 -5.43 24.65
CA ARG A 145 -17.90 -5.01 25.40
C ARG A 145 -18.65 -6.21 25.97
N ASN A 146 -18.79 -7.27 25.17
CA ASN A 146 -19.49 -8.50 25.52
C ASN A 146 -18.59 -9.51 26.25
N ARG A 147 -17.36 -9.14 26.64
CA ARG A 147 -16.38 -10.07 27.23
C ARG A 147 -16.87 -10.78 28.49
N ARG A 148 -17.81 -10.19 29.24
CA ARG A 148 -18.41 -10.76 30.46
C ARG A 148 -19.55 -11.75 30.20
N LEU A 149 -20.08 -11.82 28.97
CA LEU A 149 -21.13 -12.79 28.62
C LEU A 149 -20.56 -14.19 28.49
N SER A 150 -21.36 -15.20 28.82
CA SER A 150 -21.06 -16.61 28.55
C SER A 150 -21.05 -16.84 27.04
N ILE A 151 -20.12 -17.68 26.59
CA ILE A 151 -20.06 -18.08 25.18
C ILE A 151 -21.22 -19.07 24.94
N PRO A 152 -22.10 -18.86 23.95
CA PRO A 152 -23.14 -19.80 23.57
C PRO A 152 -22.57 -21.20 23.30
N THR A 153 -23.31 -22.25 23.66
CA THR A 153 -22.86 -23.63 23.45
C THR A 153 -23.19 -24.12 22.05
N SER A 154 -24.25 -23.58 21.43
CA SER A 154 -24.63 -23.85 20.04
C SER A 154 -24.25 -22.68 19.11
N PRO A 155 -23.68 -22.94 17.92
CA PRO A 155 -23.44 -21.91 16.90
C PRO A 155 -24.74 -21.31 16.35
N ASP A 156 -25.87 -21.99 16.50
CA ASP A 156 -27.19 -21.53 16.01
C ASP A 156 -27.79 -20.38 16.85
N GLU A 157 -27.21 -20.09 18.02
CA GLU A 157 -27.60 -18.97 18.90
C GLU A 157 -26.90 -17.66 18.52
N LEU A 158 -25.97 -17.69 17.57
CA LEU A 158 -25.22 -16.52 17.11
C LEU A 158 -26.00 -15.78 16.02
N TYR A 159 -25.89 -14.45 16.03
CA TYR A 159 -26.57 -13.58 15.08
C TYR A 159 -25.96 -13.70 13.68
N GLU A 160 -26.79 -14.02 12.69
CA GLU A 160 -26.47 -14.03 11.27
C GLU A 160 -27.63 -13.37 10.51
N ILE A 161 -27.33 -12.74 9.36
CA ILE A 161 -28.37 -12.14 8.51
C ILE A 161 -29.00 -13.26 7.67
N ASP A 162 -30.33 -13.24 7.53
CA ASP A 162 -31.05 -14.18 6.67
C ASP A 162 -30.59 -14.04 5.21
N ASP A 163 -30.57 -15.15 4.48
CA ASP A 163 -30.02 -15.20 3.11
C ASP A 163 -30.80 -14.28 2.13
N GLU A 164 -32.03 -13.85 2.45
CA GLU A 164 -32.83 -12.91 1.65
C GLU A 164 -32.46 -11.42 1.84
N ASP A 165 -31.93 -11.04 3.02
CA ASP A 165 -31.54 -9.67 3.36
C ASP A 165 -30.04 -9.39 3.10
N ARG A 166 -29.33 -10.39 2.59
CA ARG A 166 -27.88 -10.35 2.39
C ARG A 166 -27.51 -9.71 1.05
N ASP A 167 -26.46 -8.89 1.06
CA ASP A 167 -25.89 -8.35 -0.17
C ASP A 167 -25.32 -9.52 -1.02
N PRO A 168 -25.68 -9.64 -2.31
CA PRO A 168 -25.17 -10.71 -3.19
C PRO A 168 -23.65 -10.78 -3.28
N SER A 169 -22.95 -9.71 -2.90
CA SER A 169 -21.49 -9.64 -2.86
C SER A 169 -20.86 -10.25 -1.58
N GLU A 170 -21.64 -10.55 -0.54
CA GLU A 170 -21.14 -11.11 0.73
C GLU A 170 -21.24 -12.65 0.77
N GLU A 171 -20.09 -13.32 0.67
CA GLU A 171 -20.00 -14.78 0.72
C GLU A 171 -20.11 -15.30 2.17
N LYS A 172 -20.84 -16.41 2.37
CA LYS A 172 -21.03 -17.02 3.71
C LYS A 172 -19.77 -17.76 4.13
N VAL A 173 -19.15 -17.27 5.20
CA VAL A 173 -17.97 -17.91 5.77
C VAL A 173 -18.40 -18.96 6.81
N PRO A 174 -17.90 -20.21 6.73
CA PRO A 174 -18.27 -21.25 7.67
C PRO A 174 -17.71 -20.98 9.07
N TYR A 175 -18.52 -21.29 10.08
CA TYR A 175 -18.14 -21.12 11.49
C TYR A 175 -16.92 -21.97 11.87
N THR A 176 -16.03 -21.40 12.69
CA THR A 176 -14.85 -22.07 13.24
C THR A 176 -14.76 -21.91 14.76
N SER A 177 -14.38 -22.98 15.47
CA SER A 177 -14.26 -23.00 16.94
C SER A 177 -13.03 -22.31 17.53
N GLN A 178 -12.13 -21.76 16.69
CA GLN A 178 -10.94 -21.02 17.11
C GLN A 178 -11.28 -19.57 17.46
N PHE A 179 -10.49 -18.96 18.38
CA PHE A 179 -10.68 -17.57 18.84
C PHE A 179 -12.10 -17.28 19.35
N ARG A 180 -12.67 -18.19 20.16
CA ARG A 180 -14.04 -18.07 20.71
C ARG A 180 -14.34 -16.78 21.48
N SER A 181 -13.33 -16.04 21.90
CA SER A 181 -13.51 -14.72 22.49
C SER A 181 -14.14 -13.71 21.51
N LEU A 182 -13.90 -13.88 20.21
CA LEU A 182 -14.46 -13.02 19.15
C LEU A 182 -15.93 -13.34 18.87
N ASP A 183 -16.37 -14.58 19.10
CA ASP A 183 -17.78 -15.01 18.93
C ASP A 183 -18.74 -14.23 19.82
N LYS A 184 -18.22 -13.64 20.92
CA LYS A 184 -18.98 -12.76 21.79
C LYS A 184 -19.50 -11.50 21.08
N ALA A 185 -18.90 -11.12 19.95
CA ALA A 185 -19.38 -10.01 19.13
C ALA A 185 -20.68 -10.34 18.39
N ALA A 186 -20.96 -11.63 18.14
CA ALA A 186 -22.15 -12.11 17.45
C ALA A 186 -23.28 -12.55 18.40
N ILE A 187 -23.17 -12.25 19.70
CA ILE A 187 -24.26 -12.48 20.65
C ILE A 187 -25.29 -11.35 20.52
N LEU A 188 -26.50 -11.68 20.08
CA LEU A 188 -27.64 -10.76 20.12
C LEU A 188 -28.41 -10.98 21.43
N LEU A 189 -28.46 -9.95 22.28
CA LEU A 189 -29.26 -9.97 23.50
C LEU A 189 -30.75 -9.88 23.16
N GLU A 190 -31.58 -10.69 23.82
CA GLU A 190 -33.03 -10.68 23.64
C GLU A 190 -33.61 -9.27 23.79
N GLY A 191 -34.44 -8.85 22.83
CA GLY A 191 -35.06 -7.52 22.79
C GLY A 191 -34.20 -6.39 22.20
N MET A 192 -32.98 -6.67 21.72
CA MET A 192 -32.18 -5.70 20.97
C MET A 192 -32.40 -5.80 19.46
N THR A 193 -32.60 -4.66 18.80
CA THR A 193 -32.53 -4.57 17.34
C THR A 193 -31.07 -4.70 16.87
N PRO A 194 -30.77 -5.50 15.84
CA PRO A 194 -29.44 -5.58 15.27
C PRO A 194 -29.05 -4.21 14.72
N LYS A 195 -27.99 -3.62 15.27
CA LYS A 195 -27.45 -2.34 14.83
C LYS A 195 -25.92 -2.44 14.74
N PRO A 196 -25.31 -1.73 13.78
CA PRO A 196 -23.85 -1.60 13.72
C PRO A 196 -23.32 -1.15 15.09
N TRP A 197 -22.20 -1.75 15.54
CA TRP A 197 -21.57 -1.51 16.85
C TRP A 197 -22.33 -2.03 18.09
N LYS A 198 -23.45 -2.74 17.93
CA LYS A 198 -24.16 -3.41 19.03
C LYS A 198 -24.12 -4.93 18.92
N ALA A 199 -24.27 -5.44 17.70
CA ALA A 199 -24.11 -6.85 17.36
C ALA A 199 -23.43 -6.94 15.99
N CYS A 200 -22.56 -7.93 15.82
CA CYS A 200 -21.91 -8.26 14.55
C CYS A 200 -22.46 -9.59 14.04
N THR A 201 -22.41 -9.85 12.73
CA THR A 201 -22.80 -11.16 12.20
C THR A 201 -21.71 -12.21 12.40
N VAL A 202 -22.06 -13.49 12.39
CA VAL A 202 -21.07 -14.59 12.44
C VAL A 202 -20.09 -14.47 11.27
N THR A 203 -20.58 -14.15 10.07
CA THR A 203 -19.75 -13.94 8.88
C THR A 203 -18.70 -12.84 9.11
N GLN A 204 -19.07 -11.68 9.68
CA GLN A 204 -18.13 -10.62 10.03
C GLN A 204 -17.10 -11.06 11.09
N VAL A 205 -17.52 -11.85 12.06
CA VAL A 205 -16.61 -12.37 13.10
C VAL A 205 -15.61 -13.35 12.50
N GLU A 206 -16.06 -14.24 11.62
CA GLU A 206 -15.19 -15.22 10.94
C GLU A 206 -14.19 -14.56 10.01
N GLU A 207 -14.56 -13.51 9.28
CA GLU A 207 -13.61 -12.70 8.49
C GLU A 207 -12.47 -12.17 9.39
N VAL A 208 -12.79 -11.63 10.58
CA VAL A 208 -11.78 -11.12 11.52
C VAL A 208 -10.93 -12.26 12.10
N LYS A 209 -11.50 -13.44 12.33
CA LYS A 209 -10.74 -14.62 12.74
C LYS A 209 -9.76 -15.05 11.64
N ILE A 210 -10.16 -15.02 10.37
CA ILE A 210 -9.28 -15.33 9.24
C ILE A 210 -8.11 -14.34 9.20
N LEU A 211 -8.39 -13.04 9.31
CA LEU A 211 -7.35 -12.01 9.37
C LEU A 211 -6.40 -12.22 10.56
N THR A 212 -6.93 -12.58 11.73
CA THR A 212 -6.13 -12.91 12.92
C THR A 212 -5.22 -14.11 12.69
N ARG A 213 -5.71 -15.14 11.98
CA ARG A 213 -4.91 -16.31 11.58
C ARG A 213 -3.81 -15.96 10.57
N MET A 214 -3.99 -14.91 9.77
CA MET A 214 -2.99 -14.42 8.82
C MET A 214 -1.92 -13.51 9.46
N LEU A 215 -2.11 -13.00 10.67
CA LEU A 215 -1.15 -12.12 11.35
C LEU A 215 0.28 -12.69 11.47
N PRO A 216 0.50 -13.99 11.77
CA PRO A 216 1.84 -14.56 11.81
C PRO A 216 2.56 -14.50 10.45
N ILE A 217 1.82 -14.65 9.34
CA ILE A 217 2.35 -14.52 7.99
C ILE A 217 2.76 -13.08 7.73
N VAL A 218 1.91 -12.11 8.10
CA VAL A 218 2.28 -10.68 8.01
C VAL A 218 3.52 -10.39 8.86
N GLY A 219 3.59 -10.93 10.07
CA GLY A 219 4.73 -10.78 10.97
C GLY A 219 6.04 -11.32 10.37
N SER A 220 6.01 -12.47 9.69
CA SER A 220 7.22 -13.02 9.06
C SER A 220 7.74 -12.16 7.91
N THR A 221 6.87 -11.43 7.20
CA THR A 221 7.28 -10.50 6.14
C THR A 221 8.06 -9.28 6.66
N ILE A 222 8.00 -8.96 7.96
CA ILE A 222 8.74 -7.83 8.55
C ILE A 222 10.25 -8.02 8.34
N ILE A 223 10.75 -9.24 8.53
CA ILE A 223 12.17 -9.56 8.37
C ILE A 223 12.58 -9.34 6.91
N LEU A 224 11.80 -9.84 5.95
CA LEU A 224 12.07 -9.67 4.53
C LEU A 224 12.08 -8.19 4.12
N ASN A 225 11.09 -7.41 4.56
CA ASN A 225 11.03 -5.97 4.30
C ASN A 225 12.23 -5.22 4.91
N THR A 226 12.68 -5.63 6.09
CA THR A 226 13.87 -5.08 6.74
C THR A 226 15.13 -5.34 5.90
N CYS A 227 15.31 -6.57 5.41
CA CYS A 227 16.43 -6.90 4.52
C CYS A 227 16.38 -6.09 3.21
N MET A 228 15.20 -5.91 2.62
CA MET A 228 15.03 -5.10 1.41
C MET A 228 15.37 -3.62 1.65
N ALA A 229 14.98 -3.06 2.81
CA ALA A 229 15.33 -1.69 3.18
C ALA A 229 16.84 -1.51 3.39
N GLN A 230 17.51 -2.51 3.97
CA GLN A 230 18.97 -2.52 4.11
C GLN A 230 19.68 -2.58 2.76
N LEU A 231 19.17 -3.40 1.83
CA LEU A 231 19.71 -3.47 0.46
C LEU A 231 19.66 -2.10 -0.23
N GLN A 232 18.57 -1.35 -0.08
CA GLN A 232 18.44 -0.02 -0.70
C GLN A 232 19.37 1.04 -0.10
N THR A 233 19.83 0.86 1.14
CA THR A 233 20.62 1.87 1.88
C THR A 233 22.10 1.51 1.97
N PHE A 234 22.43 0.32 2.45
CA PHE A 234 23.81 -0.13 2.62
C PHE A 234 24.50 -0.39 1.29
N SER A 235 23.81 -0.87 0.25
CA SER A 235 24.42 -1.03 -1.07
C SER A 235 24.83 0.30 -1.68
N VAL A 236 24.04 1.37 -1.45
CA VAL A 236 24.43 2.73 -1.85
C VAL A 236 25.64 3.19 -1.04
N HIS A 237 25.68 2.93 0.28
CA HIS A 237 26.83 3.29 1.10
C HIS A 237 28.12 2.58 0.67
N GLN A 238 28.04 1.27 0.43
CA GLN A 238 29.14 0.46 -0.08
C GLN A 238 29.65 1.00 -1.43
N GLY A 239 28.73 1.40 -2.30
CA GLY A 239 29.09 1.94 -3.61
C GLY A 239 29.83 3.28 -3.60
N TYR A 240 29.91 3.98 -2.46
CA TYR A 240 30.77 5.18 -2.35
C TYR A 240 32.26 4.80 -2.27
N PHE A 241 32.56 3.57 -1.84
CA PHE A 241 33.92 3.03 -1.77
C PHE A 241 34.29 2.19 -3.01
N MET A 242 33.33 1.94 -3.90
CA MET A 242 33.54 1.19 -5.14
C MET A 242 33.93 2.13 -6.29
N ASP A 243 34.53 1.57 -7.34
CA ASP A 243 34.77 2.29 -8.58
C ASP A 243 33.44 2.54 -9.32
N PRO A 244 33.00 3.81 -9.51
CA PRO A 244 31.73 4.13 -10.16
C PRO A 244 31.82 4.19 -11.70
N TYR A 245 32.98 3.91 -12.30
CA TYR A 245 33.16 4.00 -13.75
C TYR A 245 32.72 2.71 -14.46
N ILE A 246 31.79 2.84 -15.39
CA ILE A 246 31.47 1.80 -16.38
C ILE A 246 31.98 2.30 -17.73
N CYS A 247 33.01 1.64 -18.26
CA CYS A 247 33.78 2.10 -19.43
C CYS A 247 34.32 3.52 -19.25
N SER A 248 33.61 4.54 -19.74
CA SER A 248 34.00 5.96 -19.63
C SER A 248 32.94 6.81 -18.92
N PHE A 249 31.82 6.21 -18.51
CA PHE A 249 30.71 6.92 -17.90
C PHE A 249 30.75 6.74 -16.38
N LYS A 250 30.76 7.86 -15.65
CA LYS A 250 30.65 7.86 -14.19
C LYS A 250 29.19 7.66 -13.81
N PHE A 251 28.87 6.49 -13.27
CA PHE A 251 27.54 6.16 -12.81
C PHE A 251 27.34 6.66 -11.36
N PRO A 252 26.18 7.25 -11.01
CA PRO A 252 25.95 7.69 -9.64
C PRO A 252 25.84 6.47 -8.72
N THR A 253 26.54 6.50 -7.59
CA THR A 253 26.44 5.45 -6.57
C THR A 253 25.00 5.20 -6.10
N SER A 254 24.18 6.24 -6.05
CA SER A 254 22.75 6.15 -5.69
C SER A 254 21.90 5.37 -6.69
N SER A 255 22.44 5.03 -7.86
CA SER A 255 21.77 4.25 -8.90
C SER A 255 22.01 2.74 -8.82
N ILE A 256 22.78 2.25 -7.84
CA ILE A 256 23.01 0.81 -7.60
C ILE A 256 21.72 -0.04 -7.52
N PRO A 257 20.60 0.45 -6.96
CA PRO A 257 19.32 -0.28 -6.99
C PRO A 257 18.79 -0.60 -8.40
N VAL A 258 19.41 -0.12 -9.49
CA VAL A 258 19.09 -0.54 -10.86
C VAL A 258 19.35 -2.03 -11.10
N ILE A 259 20.35 -2.62 -10.44
CA ILE A 259 20.76 -4.01 -10.66
C ILE A 259 19.60 -4.99 -10.40
N PRO A 260 18.96 -5.01 -9.21
CA PRO A 260 17.81 -5.89 -8.99
C PRO A 260 16.62 -5.55 -9.88
N LEU A 261 16.41 -4.28 -10.25
CA LEU A 261 15.32 -3.89 -11.15
C LEU A 261 15.53 -4.41 -12.58
N PHE A 262 16.78 -4.46 -13.06
CA PHE A 262 17.12 -5.06 -14.34
C PHE A 262 16.78 -6.55 -14.37
N PHE A 263 17.14 -7.30 -13.32
CA PHE A 263 16.76 -8.71 -13.21
C PHE A 263 15.25 -8.90 -13.14
N MET A 264 14.53 -8.07 -12.38
CA MET A 264 13.06 -8.09 -12.36
C MET A 264 12.47 -7.84 -13.76
N SER A 265 12.97 -6.85 -14.49
CA SER A 265 12.49 -6.55 -15.84
C SER A 265 12.71 -7.68 -16.84
N LEU A 266 13.72 -8.53 -16.63
CA LEU A 266 14.00 -9.69 -17.47
C LEU A 266 13.19 -10.92 -17.04
N LEU A 267 12.99 -11.12 -15.74
CA LEU A 267 12.29 -12.28 -15.19
C LEU A 267 10.76 -12.17 -15.28
N ILE A 268 10.19 -10.97 -15.15
CA ILE A 268 8.73 -10.77 -15.21
C ILE A 268 8.15 -11.28 -16.55
N PRO A 269 8.68 -10.91 -17.73
CA PRO A 269 8.17 -11.40 -19.01
C PRO A 269 8.42 -12.90 -19.26
N ILE A 270 9.37 -13.51 -18.55
CA ILE A 270 9.65 -14.95 -18.65
C ILE A 270 8.68 -15.77 -17.78
N TYR A 271 8.13 -15.15 -16.73
CA TYR A 271 7.18 -15.77 -15.83
C TYR A 271 5.73 -15.73 -16.38
N GLU A 272 5.44 -14.80 -17.29
CA GLU A 272 4.24 -14.83 -18.14
C GLU A 272 4.29 -15.93 -19.20
#